data_AF-A0A942QU65-F1
#
_entry.id   AF-A0A942QU65-F1
#
_cell.length_a   1.000
_cell.length_b   1.000
_cell.length_c   1.000
_cell.angle_alpha   90.00
_cell.angle_beta   90.00
_cell.angle_gamma   90.00
#
_symmetry.space_group_name_H-M   'P 1'
#
loop_
_entity.id
_entity.type
_entity.pdbx_description
1 polymer ?
#
loop_
_entity_poly.entity_id
_entity_poly.type
_entity_poly.pdbx_seq_one_letter_code
_entity_poly.pdbx_strand_id
1 'polypeptide(L)'
;MKTEHAGATPLGIAAHIAAALRAAIAARGQASLAVSGGKSPIPLFEALREQALDWSAVSVVLVDERVVPRDHADSNTALVACHLLQGR
;
A
#
# COMPACT_ATOMS: atom_id res chain seq x y z
N MET A 1 15.36 22.66 -5.48
CA MET A 1 14.39 22.30 -6.54
C MET A 1 13.35 21.38 -5.90
N LYS A 2 12.21 21.95 -5.43
CA LYS A 2 11.09 21.16 -4.90
C LYS A 2 10.26 20.76 -6.10
N THR A 3 10.19 19.47 -6.43
CA THR A 3 9.33 19.00 -7.50
C THR A 3 7.90 19.02 -6.98
N GLU A 4 7.17 20.09 -7.24
CA GLU A 4 5.74 20.18 -6.97
C GLU A 4 5.02 19.34 -8.04
N HIS A 5 4.56 18.14 -7.68
CA HIS A 5 3.57 17.42 -8.48
C HIS A 5 2.20 18.01 -8.14
N ALA A 6 1.80 19.05 -8.86
CA ALA A 6 0.40 19.43 -8.91
C ALA A 6 -0.43 18.21 -9.36
N GLY A 7 -1.19 17.58 -8.47
CA GLY A 7 -2.32 16.72 -8.85
C GLY A 7 -2.27 15.22 -8.51
N ALA A 8 -1.30 14.70 -7.77
CA ALA A 8 -1.33 13.30 -7.34
C ALA A 8 -2.04 13.15 -5.98
N THR A 9 -3.37 13.07 -5.99
CA THR A 9 -4.16 12.82 -4.77
C THR A 9 -3.96 11.37 -4.29
N PRO A 10 -4.11 11.09 -2.98
CA PRO A 10 -4.04 9.71 -2.48
C PRO A 10 -4.98 8.76 -3.24
N LEU A 11 -6.17 9.23 -3.60
CA LEU A 11 -7.14 8.46 -4.40
C LEU A 11 -6.66 8.21 -5.83
N GLY A 12 -6.09 9.22 -6.50
CA GLY A 12 -5.57 9.05 -7.86
C GLY A 12 -4.39 8.07 -7.91
N ILE A 13 -3.50 8.15 -6.91
CA ILE A 13 -2.38 7.21 -6.77
C ILE A 13 -2.90 5.80 -6.46
N ALA A 14 -3.86 5.66 -5.53
CA ALA A 14 -4.49 4.38 -5.20
C ALA A 14 -5.13 3.72 -6.43
N ALA A 15 -5.88 4.48 -7.22
CA ALA A 15 -6.50 3.98 -8.45
C ALA A 15 -5.46 3.50 -9.48
N HIS A 16 -4.36 4.25 -9.62
CA HIS A 16 -3.26 3.88 -10.51
C HIS A 16 -2.56 2.59 -10.06
N ILE A 17 -2.24 2.47 -8.77
CA ILE A 17 -1.65 1.26 -8.18
C ILE A 17 -2.60 0.07 -8.37
N ALA A 18 -3.89 0.23 -8.06
CA ALA A 18 -4.87 -0.85 -8.21
C ALA A 18 -5.01 -1.31 -9.67
N ALA A 19 -4.95 -0.39 -10.64
CA ALA A 19 -4.95 -0.75 -12.06
C ALA A 19 -3.71 -1.59 -12.44
N ALA A 20 -2.53 -1.20 -11.96
CA ALA A 20 -1.30 -1.96 -12.19
C ALA A 20 -1.35 -3.35 -11.52
N LEU A 21 -1.87 -3.45 -10.30
CA LEU A 21 -2.03 -4.72 -9.59
C LEU A 21 -3.03 -5.63 -10.30
N ARG A 22 -4.19 -5.12 -10.77
CA ARG A 22 -5.15 -5.90 -11.58
C ARG A 22 -4.52 -6.43 -12.86
N ALA A 23 -3.75 -5.61 -13.57
CA ALA A 23 -3.05 -6.04 -14.78
C ALA A 23 -2.04 -7.17 -14.49
N ALA A 24 -1.29 -7.05 -13.38
CA ALA A 24 -0.36 -8.08 -12.92
C ALA A 24 -1.07 -9.39 -12.56
N ILE A 25 -2.17 -9.32 -11.82
CA ILE A 25 -2.98 -10.50 -11.46
C ILE A 25 -3.55 -11.15 -12.71
N ALA A 26 -4.12 -10.38 -13.65
CA ALA A 26 -4.65 -10.93 -14.90
C ALA A 26 -3.57 -11.66 -15.72
N ALA A 27 -2.33 -11.16 -15.71
CA ALA A 27 -1.24 -11.74 -16.48
C ALA A 27 -0.58 -12.96 -15.81
N ARG A 28 -0.55 -13.03 -14.48
CA ARG A 28 0.28 -14.02 -13.74
C ARG A 28 -0.44 -14.76 -12.61
N GLY A 29 -1.71 -14.44 -12.35
CA GLY A 29 -2.48 -14.93 -11.21
C GLY A 29 -2.12 -14.30 -9.86
N GLN A 30 -1.09 -13.44 -9.79
CA GLN A 30 -0.65 -12.81 -8.55
C GLN A 30 0.10 -11.49 -8.80
N ALA A 31 0.17 -10.64 -7.77
CA ALA A 31 0.95 -9.42 -7.76
C ALA A 31 1.70 -9.22 -6.43
N SER A 32 2.77 -8.42 -6.47
CA SER A 32 3.50 -7.99 -5.28
C SER A 32 3.47 -6.47 -5.18
N LEU A 33 3.26 -5.95 -3.98
CA LEU A 33 3.27 -4.53 -3.68
C LEU A 33 4.31 -4.26 -2.57
N ALA A 34 5.39 -3.57 -2.92
CA ALA A 34 6.36 -3.09 -1.94
C ALA A 34 5.96 -1.70 -1.44
N VAL A 35 5.87 -1.52 -0.13
CA VAL A 35 5.47 -0.24 0.50
C VAL A 35 6.48 0.23 1.53
N SER A 36 6.63 1.56 1.65
CA SER A 36 7.42 2.18 2.70
C SER A 36 6.55 2.52 3.91
N GLY A 37 7.18 2.63 5.08
CA GLY A 37 6.53 3.10 6.30
C GLY A 37 6.37 4.62 6.42
N GLY A 38 6.15 5.06 7.65
CA GLY A 38 5.95 6.48 8.00
C GLY A 38 4.52 6.97 7.83
N LYS A 39 4.28 8.25 8.17
CA LYS A 39 2.92 8.83 8.21
C LYS A 39 2.39 9.28 6.84
N SER A 40 3.29 9.70 5.95
CA SER A 40 2.94 10.18 4.62
C SER A 40 2.11 9.20 3.76
N PRO A 41 2.36 7.87 3.76
CA PRO A 41 1.57 6.93 2.97
C PRO A 41 0.21 6.55 3.58
N ILE A 42 -0.12 6.99 4.80
CA ILE A 42 -1.38 6.58 5.47
C ILE A 42 -2.63 6.90 4.62
N PRO A 43 -2.83 8.14 4.11
CA PRO A 43 -4.01 8.43 3.28
C PRO A 43 -4.04 7.63 1.98
N LEU A 44 -2.88 7.23 1.46
CA LEU A 44 -2.78 6.37 0.29
C LEU A 44 -3.22 4.94 0.62
N PHE A 45 -2.76 4.37 1.74
CA PHE A 45 -3.17 3.03 2.16
C PHE A 45 -4.67 2.95 2.40
N GLU A 46 -5.23 3.96 3.05
CA GLU A 46 -6.67 4.07 3.28
C GLU A 46 -7.45 4.22 1.97
N ALA A 47 -6.94 4.96 0.98
CA ALA A 47 -7.58 5.03 -0.33
C ALA A 47 -7.41 3.74 -1.16
N LEU A 48 -6.29 3.05 -0.99
CA LEU A 48 -5.93 1.83 -1.72
C LEU A 48 -6.74 0.63 -1.24
N ARG A 49 -6.94 0.46 0.08
CA ARG A 49 -7.74 -0.65 0.62
C ARG A 49 -9.19 -0.66 0.11
N GLU A 50 -9.73 0.51 -0.23
CA GLU A 50 -11.10 0.68 -0.75
C GLU A 50 -11.19 0.38 -2.27
N GLN A 51 -10.07 0.14 -2.95
CA GLN A 51 -10.06 -0.22 -4.37
C GLN A 51 -10.57 -1.65 -4.57
N ALA A 52 -11.41 -1.85 -5.60
CA ALA A 52 -11.82 -3.18 -6.03
C ALA A 52 -10.62 -3.95 -6.60
N LEU A 53 -10.06 -4.85 -5.78
CA LEU A 53 -8.89 -5.65 -6.08
C LEU A 53 -9.06 -7.02 -5.40
N ASP A 54 -8.60 -8.08 -6.08
CA ASP A 54 -8.49 -9.39 -5.45
C ASP A 54 -7.26 -9.40 -4.52
N TRP A 55 -7.47 -8.99 -3.27
CA TRP A 55 -6.43 -8.93 -2.25
C TRP A 55 -5.83 -10.29 -1.90
N SER A 56 -6.54 -11.39 -2.16
CA SER A 56 -6.00 -12.74 -1.95
C SER A 56 -4.84 -13.07 -2.90
N ALA A 57 -4.79 -12.39 -4.05
CA ALA A 57 -3.75 -12.53 -5.06
C ALA A 57 -2.61 -11.49 -4.92
N VAL A 58 -2.61 -10.66 -3.86
CA VAL A 58 -1.61 -9.60 -3.67
C VAL A 58 -0.76 -9.87 -2.44
N SER A 59 0.54 -10.04 -2.63
CA SER A 59 1.52 -10.07 -1.55
C SER A 59 2.04 -8.66 -1.25
N VAL A 60 1.83 -8.17 -0.03
CA VAL A 60 2.38 -6.88 0.42
C VAL A 60 3.69 -7.13 1.17
N VAL A 61 4.74 -6.40 0.79
CA VAL A 61 6.05 -6.44 1.43
C VAL A 61 6.50 -5.05 1.85
N LEU A 62 7.28 -4.96 2.92
CA LEU A 62 7.89 -3.71 3.36
C LEU A 62 9.23 -3.50 2.66
N VAL A 63 9.48 -2.28 2.19
CA VAL A 63 10.79 -1.88 1.65
C VAL A 63 11.84 -1.87 2.76
N ASP A 64 11.46 -1.44 3.95
CA ASP A 64 12.27 -1.36 5.17
C ASP A 64 11.42 -1.63 6.42
N GLU A 65 12.05 -2.06 7.50
CA GLU A 65 11.39 -2.26 8.79
C GLU A 65 12.35 -1.98 9.94
N ARG A 66 11.79 -1.57 11.08
CA ARG A 66 12.50 -1.36 12.33
C ARG A 66 12.57 -2.66 13.11
N VAL A 67 13.70 -2.89 13.78
CA VAL A 67 13.90 -4.07 14.63
C VAL A 67 13.21 -3.84 15.99
N VAL A 68 11.89 -3.91 15.98
CA VAL A 68 11.00 -3.75 17.15
C VAL A 68 9.89 -4.82 17.12
N PRO A 69 9.19 -5.09 18.23
CA PRO A 69 8.00 -5.92 18.22
C PRO A 69 6.97 -5.46 17.19
N ARG A 70 6.21 -6.41 16.62
CA ARG A 70 5.28 -6.14 15.51
C ARG A 70 4.12 -5.21 15.87
N ASP A 71 3.76 -5.13 17.13
CA ASP A 71 2.70 -4.28 17.68
C ASP A 71 3.23 -2.93 18.20
N HIS A 72 4.54 -2.70 18.09
CA HIS A 72 5.16 -1.45 18.50
C HIS A 72 4.69 -0.29 17.60
N ALA A 73 4.50 0.89 18.19
CA ALA A 73 4.01 2.09 17.50
C ALA A 73 4.87 2.53 16.30
N ASP A 74 6.16 2.18 16.32
CA ASP A 74 7.10 2.48 15.23
C ASP A 74 7.19 1.38 14.15
N SER A 75 6.54 0.22 14.34
CA SER A 75 6.59 -0.88 13.37
C SER A 75 5.88 -0.49 12.07
N ASN A 76 6.58 -0.61 10.95
CA ASN A 76 5.97 -0.45 9.63
C ASN A 76 4.95 -1.57 9.36
N THR A 77 5.17 -2.76 9.93
CA THR A 77 4.21 -3.88 9.91
C THR A 77 2.91 -3.49 10.61
N ALA A 78 2.97 -2.91 11.82
CA ALA A 78 1.78 -2.42 12.52
C ALA A 78 1.02 -1.40 11.68
N LEU A 79 1.74 -0.46 11.07
CA LEU A 79 1.16 0.60 10.25
C LEU A 79 0.44 0.04 9.01
N VAL A 80 1.07 -0.87 8.27
CA VAL A 80 0.45 -1.52 7.10
C VAL A 80 -0.75 -2.37 7.51
N ALA A 81 -0.63 -3.13 8.61
CA ALA A 81 -1.75 -3.90 9.14
C ALA A 81 -2.94 -2.98 9.45
N CYS A 82 -2.71 -1.88 10.15
CA CYS A 82 -3.74 -0.92 10.58
C CYS A 82 -4.42 -0.20 9.42
N HIS A 83 -3.65 0.28 8.44
CA HIS A 83 -4.19 1.20 7.43
C HIS A 83 -4.48 0.56 6.06
N LEU A 84 -3.83 -0.56 5.72
CA LEU A 84 -4.01 -1.24 4.43
C LEU A 84 -4.72 -2.59 4.56
N LEU A 85 -4.23 -3.46 5.45
CA LEU A 85 -4.67 -4.87 5.55
C LEU A 85 -5.82 -5.05 6.55
N GLN A 86 -6.85 -4.22 6.44
CA GLN A 86 -8.08 -4.31 7.22
C GLN A 86 -9.06 -5.17 6.42
N GLY A 87 -9.14 -6.46 6.74
CA GLY A 87 -9.93 -7.44 6.00
C GLY A 87 -11.40 -7.04 5.83
N ARG A 88 -12.00 -7.54 4.75
CA ARG A 88 -13.45 -7.58 4.56
C ARG A 88 -13.85 -8.97 4.08
#